data_AF-A0A926A1H7-F1
#
_entry.id   AF-A0A926A1H7-F1
#
_cell.length_a   1.000
_cell.length_b   1.000
_cell.length_c   1.000
_cell.angle_alpha   90.00
_cell.angle_beta   90.00
_cell.angle_gamma   90.00
#
_symmetry.space_group_name_H-M   'P 1'
#
loop_
_entity.id
_entity.type
_entity.pdbx_description
1 polymer ?
#
loop_
_entity_poly.entity_id
_entity_poly.type
_entity_poly.pdbx_seq_one_letter_code
_entity_poly.pdbx_strand_id
1 'polypeptide(L)'
;MTPIFRLLPGILLLVSGLLTACSSDQIEHIRNGKKIAIDLENMRVLRIMPADLLRATRWAGDSLTRHADRELRRVLTEKLRAGGVAVALPYCRPETFAAVDTLERVLEATARRQSARPRNAANQAPLTPAELQPDTARRVGRLNNEVFTYQRPIVLDDALCLRCHGEIGQDISSVDYALVKKQYPRDQATGYRLGQAMGVWHLTLQRTGVAEFYTMKNRKVMKPRKKLF
;
A
#
# COMPACT_ATOMS: atom_id res chain seq x y z
N MET A 1 -59.09 10.26 56.01
CA MET A 1 -57.89 10.52 56.83
C MET A 1 -56.67 10.39 55.92
N THR A 2 -56.20 11.50 55.37
CA THR A 2 -55.04 11.58 54.46
C THR A 2 -53.88 12.20 55.23
N PRO A 3 -52.67 11.61 55.26
CA PRO A 3 -51.53 12.26 55.89
C PRO A 3 -50.96 13.30 54.93
N ILE A 4 -50.96 14.54 55.38
CA ILE A 4 -50.25 15.66 54.76
C ILE A 4 -48.76 15.42 54.97
N PHE A 5 -48.06 14.95 53.92
CA PHE A 5 -46.61 14.83 53.92
C PHE A 5 -46.01 16.24 53.87
N ARG A 6 -45.57 16.75 55.03
CA ARG A 6 -44.74 17.95 55.10
C ARG A 6 -43.35 17.60 54.55
N LEU A 7 -43.14 17.89 53.27
CA LEU A 7 -41.80 17.93 52.69
C LEU A 7 -40.97 18.96 53.46
N LEU A 8 -40.01 18.49 54.25
CA LEU A 8 -39.04 19.35 54.93
C LEU A 8 -38.27 20.15 53.87
N PRO A 9 -38.32 21.49 53.88
CA PRO A 9 -37.55 22.32 52.94
C PRO A 9 -36.02 22.16 53.10
N GLY A 10 -35.58 21.53 54.20
CA GLY A 10 -34.16 21.22 54.46
C GLY A 10 -33.58 20.11 53.58
N ILE A 11 -34.40 19.21 53.03
CA ILE A 11 -33.88 18.09 52.20
C ILE A 11 -33.54 18.59 50.78
N LEU A 12 -34.29 19.56 50.25
CA LEU A 12 -34.02 20.11 48.91
C LEU A 12 -32.73 20.95 48.86
N LEU A 13 -32.43 21.69 49.93
CA LEU A 13 -31.21 22.51 50.05
C LEU A 13 -29.92 21.67 50.22
N LEU A 14 -30.01 20.50 50.87
CA LEU A 14 -28.87 19.59 51.04
C LEU A 14 -28.46 18.91 49.73
N VAL A 15 -29.41 18.69 48.81
CA VAL A 15 -29.14 18.11 47.49
C VAL A 15 -28.57 19.16 46.50
N SER A 16 -28.94 20.43 46.63
CA SER A 16 -28.40 21.51 45.79
C SER A 16 -26.92 21.84 46.08
N GLY A 17 -26.47 21.69 47.32
CA GLY A 17 -25.06 21.92 47.70
C GLY A 17 -24.09 20.88 47.14
N LEU A 18 -24.54 19.64 46.92
CA LEU A 18 -23.71 18.54 46.43
C LEU A 18 -23.35 18.66 44.93
N LEU A 19 -24.06 19.48 44.15
CA LEU A 19 -23.77 19.71 42.73
C LEU A 19 -22.72 20.81 42.49
N THR A 20 -22.36 21.59 43.52
CA THR A 20 -21.36 22.69 43.41
C THR A 20 -19.92 22.24 43.69
N ALA A 21 -19.71 20.98 44.08
CA ALA A 21 -18.39 20.46 44.41
C ALA A 21 -17.47 20.20 43.20
N CYS A 22 -18.00 20.23 41.97
CA CYS A 22 -17.21 20.04 40.75
C CYS A 22 -16.97 21.38 40.04
N SER A 23 -16.13 22.24 40.60
CA SER A 23 -15.62 23.42 39.88
C SER A 23 -14.56 22.98 38.86
N SER A 24 -14.63 23.47 37.61
CA SER A 24 -13.66 23.17 36.55
C SER A 24 -12.21 23.48 36.93
N ASP A 25 -12.00 24.35 37.92
CA ASP A 25 -10.70 24.79 38.42
C ASP A 25 -9.99 23.73 39.29
N GLN A 26 -10.66 22.63 39.64
CA GLN A 26 -10.06 21.48 40.33
C GLN A 26 -9.51 20.40 39.38
N ILE A 27 -9.59 20.62 38.06
CA ILE A 27 -9.02 19.68 37.08
C ILE A 27 -7.50 19.89 37.00
N GLU A 28 -6.75 19.14 37.81
CA GLU A 28 -5.30 19.10 37.65
C GLU A 28 -4.93 18.41 36.34
N HIS A 29 -4.34 19.17 35.42
CA HIS A 29 -3.80 18.60 34.20
C HIS A 29 -2.56 17.75 34.50
N ILE A 30 -2.63 16.46 34.21
CA ILE A 30 -1.48 15.56 34.27
C ILE A 30 -0.34 16.14 33.42
N ARG A 31 0.81 16.40 34.05
CA ARG A 31 2.01 16.86 33.34
C ARG A 31 2.34 15.85 32.24
N ASN A 32 2.56 16.34 31.02
CA ASN A 32 2.83 15.52 29.83
C ASN A 32 1.72 14.53 29.43
N GLY A 33 0.45 14.74 29.84
CA GLY A 33 -0.67 13.83 29.53
C GLY A 33 -0.82 13.44 28.04
N LYS A 34 -0.46 14.33 27.10
CA LYS A 34 -0.44 14.00 25.66
C LYS A 34 0.62 12.96 25.29
N LYS A 35 1.84 13.10 25.84
CA LYS A 35 2.92 12.13 25.61
C LYS A 35 2.52 10.78 26.18
N ILE A 36 1.98 10.78 27.41
CA ILE A 36 1.46 9.57 28.06
C ILE A 36 0.38 8.91 27.19
N ALA A 37 -0.57 9.69 26.66
CA ALA A 37 -1.62 9.13 25.80
C ALA A 37 -1.09 8.56 24.47
N ILE A 38 -0.05 9.17 23.89
CA ILE A 38 0.63 8.63 22.69
C ILE A 38 1.37 7.34 23.05
N ASP A 39 2.10 7.32 24.16
CA ASP A 39 2.89 6.17 24.59
C ASP A 39 1.96 4.98 24.95
N LEU A 40 0.84 5.24 25.63
CA LEU A 40 -0.20 4.22 25.92
C LEU A 40 -0.80 3.64 24.63
N GLU A 41 -1.08 4.46 23.62
CA GLU A 41 -1.56 3.97 22.33
C GLU A 41 -0.50 3.14 21.59
N ASN A 42 0.79 3.49 21.72
CA ASN A 42 1.90 2.71 21.13
C ASN A 42 2.10 1.36 21.81
N MET A 43 1.78 1.27 23.11
CA MET A 43 1.83 0.03 23.88
C MET A 43 0.55 -0.80 23.79
N ARG A 44 -0.47 -0.34 23.04
CA ARG A 44 -1.74 -1.04 22.90
C ARG A 44 -1.54 -2.40 22.24
N VAL A 45 -1.83 -3.47 22.99
CA VAL A 45 -1.80 -4.84 22.46
C VAL A 45 -3.00 -5.04 21.52
N LEU A 46 -2.72 -5.39 20.26
CA LEU A 46 -3.73 -5.71 19.26
C LEU A 46 -3.79 -7.22 19.05
N ARG A 47 -5.01 -7.78 19.10
CA ARG A 47 -5.26 -9.13 18.64
C ARG A 47 -5.42 -9.12 17.11
N ILE A 48 -4.45 -9.68 16.40
CA ILE A 48 -4.47 -9.77 14.93
C ILE A 48 -5.02 -11.13 14.51
N MET A 49 -6.16 -11.17 13.83
CA MET A 49 -6.77 -12.41 13.35
C MET A 49 -6.19 -12.83 11.99
N PRO A 50 -6.29 -14.10 11.57
CA PRO A 50 -5.81 -14.54 10.26
C PRO A 50 -6.39 -13.74 9.09
N ALA A 51 -7.68 -13.36 9.16
CA ALA A 51 -8.32 -12.53 8.15
C ALA A 51 -7.74 -11.10 8.09
N ASP A 52 -7.26 -10.58 9.21
CA ASP A 52 -6.58 -9.27 9.27
C ASP A 52 -5.24 -9.30 8.57
N LEU A 53 -4.47 -10.39 8.74
CA LEU A 53 -3.20 -10.58 8.02
C LEU A 53 -3.40 -10.67 6.50
N LEU A 54 -4.45 -11.35 6.03
CA LEU A 54 -4.78 -11.37 4.60
C LEU A 54 -5.16 -9.96 4.10
N ARG A 55 -5.92 -9.20 4.90
CA ARG A 55 -6.29 -7.82 4.55
C ARG A 55 -5.07 -6.90 4.50
N ALA A 56 -4.19 -7.03 5.48
CA ALA A 56 -2.92 -6.32 5.55
C ALA A 56 -2.00 -6.68 4.39
N THR A 57 -1.93 -7.96 4.03
CA THR A 57 -1.19 -8.45 2.86
C THR A 57 -1.69 -7.77 1.59
N ARG A 58 -3.01 -7.66 1.41
CA ARG A 58 -3.59 -6.93 0.29
C ARG A 58 -3.14 -5.47 0.27
N TRP A 59 -3.26 -4.78 1.40
CA TRP A 59 -2.89 -3.36 1.49
C TRP A 59 -1.39 -3.13 1.26
N ALA A 60 -0.54 -4.00 1.80
CA ALA A 60 0.90 -3.96 1.62
C ALA A 60 1.27 -4.19 0.15
N GLY A 61 0.72 -5.24 -0.47
CA GLY A 61 0.94 -5.53 -1.88
C GLY A 61 0.42 -4.44 -2.82
N ASP A 62 -0.77 -3.88 -2.55
CA ASP A 62 -1.29 -2.73 -3.30
C ASP A 62 -0.36 -1.50 -3.12
N SER A 63 0.15 -1.25 -1.91
CA SER A 63 1.05 -0.12 -1.63
C SER A 63 2.38 -0.27 -2.38
N LEU A 64 3.04 -1.43 -2.26
CA LEU A 64 4.33 -1.70 -2.87
C LEU A 64 4.25 -1.68 -4.40
N THR A 65 3.33 -2.44 -4.98
CA THR A 65 3.27 -2.57 -6.44
C THR A 65 2.82 -1.27 -7.11
N ARG A 66 1.91 -0.49 -6.50
CA ARG A 66 1.52 0.83 -7.04
C ARG A 66 2.65 1.85 -6.89
N HIS A 67 3.46 1.76 -5.83
CA HIS A 67 4.65 2.59 -5.69
C HIS A 67 5.66 2.26 -6.80
N ALA A 68 5.96 0.98 -7.02
CA ALA A 68 6.85 0.53 -8.10
C ALA A 68 6.36 0.98 -9.50
N ASP A 69 5.07 0.80 -9.82
CA ASP A 69 4.51 1.24 -11.10
C ASP A 69 4.59 2.76 -11.29
N ARG A 70 4.44 3.54 -10.22
CA ARG A 70 4.55 5.00 -10.25
C ARG A 70 5.99 5.45 -10.50
N GLU A 71 6.95 4.87 -9.77
CA GLU A 71 8.36 5.16 -9.98
C GLU A 71 8.82 4.75 -11.38
N LEU A 72 8.34 3.61 -11.89
CA LEU A 72 8.59 3.20 -13.27
C LEU A 72 8.15 4.26 -14.27
N ARG A 73 6.90 4.73 -14.19
CA ARG A 73 6.37 5.75 -15.11
C ARG A 73 7.15 7.06 -15.00
N ARG A 74 7.49 7.48 -13.78
CA ARG A 74 8.27 8.70 -13.54
C ARG A 74 9.64 8.60 -14.21
N VAL A 75 10.39 7.54 -13.95
CA VAL A 75 11.73 7.32 -14.51
C VAL A 75 11.67 7.15 -16.02
N LEU A 76 10.76 6.32 -16.55
CA LEU A 76 10.64 6.12 -18.00
C LEU A 76 10.26 7.41 -18.72
N THR A 77 9.36 8.22 -18.17
CA THR A 77 8.99 9.52 -18.74
C THR A 77 10.20 10.44 -18.84
N GLU A 78 11.02 10.51 -17.79
CA GLU A 78 12.25 11.30 -17.77
C GLU A 78 13.26 10.78 -18.82
N LYS A 79 13.53 9.48 -18.84
CA LYS A 79 14.55 8.88 -19.72
C LYS A 79 14.14 8.88 -21.19
N LEU A 80 12.87 8.64 -21.49
CA LEU A 80 12.34 8.73 -22.85
C LEU A 80 12.40 10.16 -23.40
N ARG A 81 12.24 11.19 -22.55
CA ARG A 81 12.45 12.59 -22.95
C ARG A 81 13.93 12.92 -23.17
N ALA A 82 14.81 12.38 -22.34
CA ALA A 82 16.25 12.67 -22.41
C ALA A 82 16.94 12.06 -23.63
N GLY A 83 16.53 10.87 -24.08
CA GLY A 83 17.17 10.22 -25.22
C GLY A 83 16.43 9.01 -25.76
N GLY A 84 15.10 9.02 -25.68
CA GLY A 84 14.26 7.96 -26.25
C GLY A 84 14.50 6.58 -25.65
N VAL A 85 14.24 5.55 -26.46
CA VAL A 85 14.28 4.14 -26.01
C VAL A 85 15.69 3.73 -25.58
N ALA A 86 16.73 4.22 -26.28
CA ALA A 86 18.13 3.93 -25.94
C ALA A 86 18.47 4.23 -24.47
N VAL A 87 18.02 5.38 -23.96
CA VAL A 87 18.28 5.82 -22.58
C VAL A 87 17.33 5.18 -21.58
N ALA A 88 16.11 4.82 -22.00
CA ALA A 88 15.10 4.25 -21.12
C ALA A 88 15.28 2.76 -20.82
N LEU A 89 15.86 1.98 -21.74
CA LEU A 89 15.99 0.52 -21.65
C LEU A 89 16.58 -0.02 -20.33
N PRO A 90 17.62 0.60 -19.72
CA PRO A 90 18.18 0.13 -18.46
C PRO A 90 17.19 0.16 -17.28
N TYR A 91 16.09 0.92 -17.41
CA TYR A 91 15.14 1.19 -16.32
C TYR A 91 13.84 0.38 -16.43
N CYS A 92 13.79 -0.67 -17.25
CA CYS A 92 12.60 -1.52 -17.41
C CYS A 92 12.32 -2.47 -16.22
N ARG A 93 13.14 -2.41 -15.16
CA ARG A 93 13.13 -3.28 -13.98
C ARG A 93 12.87 -2.47 -12.70
N PRO A 94 11.61 -2.06 -12.43
CA PRO A 94 11.32 -1.23 -11.27
C PRO A 94 11.61 -1.92 -9.93
N GLU A 95 11.65 -3.25 -9.90
CA GLU A 95 12.04 -4.02 -8.72
C GLU A 95 13.49 -3.74 -8.26
N THR A 96 14.33 -3.14 -9.10
CA THR A 96 15.71 -2.78 -8.72
C THR A 96 15.86 -1.31 -8.31
N PHE A 97 14.77 -0.55 -8.23
CA PHE A 97 14.83 0.86 -7.86
C PHE A 97 14.98 1.00 -6.35
N ALA A 98 15.88 1.89 -5.89
CA ALA A 98 16.12 2.12 -4.46
C ALA A 98 14.85 2.48 -3.67
N ALA A 99 13.92 3.20 -4.29
CA ALA A 99 12.63 3.54 -3.67
C ALA A 99 11.75 2.30 -3.45
N VAL A 100 11.76 1.35 -4.39
CA VAL A 100 11.01 0.09 -4.29
C VAL A 100 11.67 -0.84 -3.27
N ASP A 101 12.99 -1.01 -3.35
CA ASP A 101 13.80 -1.79 -2.42
C ASP A 101 13.66 -1.31 -0.96
N THR A 102 13.57 0.01 -0.75
CA THR A 102 13.28 0.57 0.59
C THR A 102 11.93 0.11 1.12
N LEU A 103 10.88 0.15 0.29
CA LEU A 103 9.55 -0.27 0.69
C LEU A 103 9.44 -1.80 0.84
N GLU A 104 10.18 -2.58 0.04
CA GLU A 104 10.32 -4.02 0.21
C GLU A 104 10.90 -4.37 1.57
N ARG A 105 11.99 -3.70 2.00
CA ARG A 105 12.56 -3.92 3.34
C ARG A 105 11.58 -3.58 4.45
N VAL A 106 10.90 -2.44 4.38
CA VAL A 106 9.92 -2.02 5.39
C VAL A 106 8.76 -3.01 5.51
N LEU A 107 8.34 -3.60 4.40
CA LEU A 107 7.24 -4.57 4.37
C LEU A 107 7.69 -6.02 4.55
N GLU A 108 8.99 -6.26 4.68
CA GLU A 108 9.62 -7.58 4.59
C GLU A 108 9.09 -8.41 3.41
N ALA A 109 9.04 -7.75 2.25
CA ALA A 109 8.46 -8.27 1.03
C ALA A 109 9.51 -8.52 -0.05
N THR A 110 9.18 -9.37 -1.01
CA THR A 110 9.92 -9.52 -2.26
C THR A 110 8.92 -9.47 -3.41
N ALA A 111 9.09 -8.51 -4.31
CA ALA A 111 8.25 -8.29 -5.47
C ALA A 111 8.97 -8.73 -6.75
N ARG A 112 8.25 -9.45 -7.60
CA ARG A 112 8.71 -9.77 -8.95
C ARG A 112 7.60 -9.57 -9.95
N ARG A 113 7.98 -9.18 -11.17
CA ARG A 113 7.08 -9.17 -12.32
C ARG A 113 7.13 -10.53 -12.99
N GLN A 114 5.98 -11.07 -13.35
CA GLN A 114 5.83 -12.35 -14.04
C GLN A 114 4.97 -12.15 -15.29
N SER A 115 5.29 -12.85 -16.38
CA SER A 115 4.55 -12.76 -17.64
C SER A 115 4.69 -14.03 -18.44
N ALA A 116 3.65 -14.36 -19.22
CA ALA A 116 3.69 -15.41 -20.22
C ALA A 116 4.49 -14.99 -21.47
N ARG A 117 4.67 -13.68 -21.71
CA ARG A 117 5.40 -13.10 -22.85
C ARG A 117 6.37 -12.01 -22.37
N PRO A 118 7.40 -12.35 -21.57
CA PRO A 118 8.22 -11.38 -20.89
C PRO A 118 9.28 -10.75 -21.80
N ARG A 119 9.74 -9.55 -21.41
CA ARG A 119 10.95 -8.93 -21.98
C ARG A 119 12.22 -9.57 -21.46
N ASN A 120 12.27 -9.74 -20.14
CA ASN A 120 13.34 -10.43 -19.45
C ASN A 120 12.93 -11.89 -19.24
N ALA A 121 13.67 -12.85 -19.80
CA ALA A 121 13.37 -14.27 -19.68
C ALA A 121 13.26 -14.75 -18.21
N ALA A 122 13.92 -14.09 -17.26
CA ALA A 122 13.80 -14.39 -15.83
C ALA A 122 12.39 -14.15 -15.26
N ASN A 123 11.54 -13.41 -15.97
CA ASN A 123 10.16 -13.12 -15.58
C ASN A 123 9.14 -14.08 -16.23
N GLN A 124 9.60 -15.12 -16.95
CA GLN A 124 8.71 -16.08 -17.56
C GLN A 124 7.95 -16.85 -16.49
N ALA A 125 6.62 -16.84 -16.57
CA ALA A 125 5.76 -17.70 -15.77
C ALA A 125 4.51 -18.04 -16.58
N PRO A 126 3.97 -19.27 -16.47
CA PRO A 126 2.63 -19.55 -16.97
C PRO A 126 1.63 -18.74 -16.15
N LEU A 127 0.71 -18.05 -16.83
CA LEU A 127 -0.36 -17.27 -16.20
C LEU A 127 -1.70 -17.70 -16.81
N THR A 128 -2.69 -17.91 -15.95
CA THR A 128 -4.06 -18.23 -16.37
C THR A 128 -4.81 -16.96 -16.76
N PRO A 129 -5.86 -17.05 -17.61
CA PRO A 129 -6.69 -15.88 -17.95
C PRO A 129 -7.29 -15.17 -16.72
N ALA A 130 -7.65 -15.92 -15.67
CA ALA A 130 -8.18 -15.37 -14.43
C ALA A 130 -7.16 -14.49 -13.69
N GLU A 131 -5.88 -14.80 -13.80
CA GLU A 131 -4.79 -14.03 -13.16
C GLU A 131 -4.47 -12.74 -13.89
N LEU A 132 -4.85 -12.64 -15.17
CA LEU A 132 -4.63 -11.48 -16.02
C LEU A 132 -5.84 -10.55 -16.06
N GLN A 133 -6.94 -10.88 -15.36
CA GLN A 133 -8.19 -10.13 -15.42
C GLN A 133 -8.03 -8.73 -14.78
N PRO A 134 -8.18 -7.63 -15.54
CA PRO A 134 -8.03 -6.28 -15.02
C PRO A 134 -9.04 -5.95 -13.90
N ASP A 135 -8.64 -5.08 -12.98
CA ASP A 135 -9.44 -4.52 -11.87
C ASP A 135 -9.99 -5.44 -10.77
N THR A 136 -10.10 -6.75 -10.96
CA THR A 136 -10.65 -7.65 -9.93
C THR A 136 -9.63 -8.64 -9.35
N ALA A 137 -8.58 -8.99 -10.08
CA ALA A 137 -7.68 -10.09 -9.72
C ALA A 137 -6.58 -9.74 -8.71
N ARG A 138 -6.93 -9.17 -7.54
CA ARG A 138 -6.00 -9.24 -6.40
C ARG A 138 -6.15 -10.62 -5.77
N ARG A 139 -5.18 -11.50 -6.01
CA ARG A 139 -5.13 -12.79 -5.34
C ARG A 139 -4.25 -12.63 -4.11
N VAL A 140 -4.81 -12.95 -2.95
CA VAL A 140 -4.09 -12.92 -1.69
C VAL A 140 -4.18 -14.28 -1.06
N GLY A 141 -3.04 -14.80 -0.65
CA GLY A 141 -2.93 -16.14 -0.12
C GLY A 141 -1.99 -16.20 1.05
N ARG A 142 -1.95 -17.38 1.64
CA ARG A 142 -1.01 -17.74 2.69
C ARG A 142 -0.33 -19.03 2.25
N LEU A 143 0.99 -18.99 2.10
CA LEU A 143 1.78 -20.16 1.73
C LEU A 143 1.98 -21.07 2.96
N ASN A 144 2.28 -20.47 4.10
CA ASN A 144 2.38 -21.13 5.41
C ASN A 144 2.12 -20.10 6.53
N ASN A 145 2.32 -20.47 7.80
CA ASN A 145 2.04 -19.57 8.91
C ASN A 145 2.86 -18.26 8.90
N GLU A 146 4.02 -18.25 8.26
CA GLU A 146 4.95 -17.11 8.23
C GLU A 146 4.97 -16.36 6.90
N VAL A 147 4.54 -16.98 5.80
CA VAL A 147 4.67 -16.38 4.46
C VAL A 147 3.31 -16.18 3.81
N PHE A 148 3.06 -14.95 3.39
CA PHE A 148 1.87 -14.51 2.65
C PHE A 148 2.21 -14.23 1.19
N THR A 149 1.23 -14.40 0.31
CA THR A 149 1.37 -14.13 -1.12
C THR A 149 0.37 -13.08 -1.58
N TYR A 150 0.81 -12.23 -2.50
CA TYR A 150 -0.02 -11.25 -3.17
C TYR A 150 0.25 -11.26 -4.66
N GLN A 151 -0.79 -11.16 -5.47
CA GLN A 151 -0.67 -11.03 -6.91
C GLN A 151 -1.63 -9.98 -7.45
N ARG A 152 -1.16 -9.20 -8.43
CA ARG A 152 -1.96 -8.19 -9.13
C ARG A 152 -1.57 -8.08 -10.61
N PRO A 153 -2.53 -8.02 -11.54
CA PRO A 153 -2.26 -7.72 -12.95
C PRO A 153 -1.47 -6.43 -13.17
N ILE A 154 -0.60 -6.47 -14.16
CA ILE A 154 0.07 -5.31 -14.74
C ILE A 154 -0.64 -5.01 -16.05
N VAL A 155 -1.44 -3.95 -16.06
CA VAL A 155 -2.22 -3.53 -17.23
C VAL A 155 -1.50 -2.36 -17.91
N LEU A 156 -1.41 -2.43 -19.24
CA LEU A 156 -0.81 -1.38 -20.08
C LEU A 156 -1.83 -0.25 -20.27
N ASP A 157 -1.93 0.66 -19.30
CA ASP A 157 -2.91 1.77 -19.34
C ASP A 157 -2.33 3.12 -19.77
N ASP A 158 -1.05 3.16 -20.14
CA ASP A 158 -0.33 4.39 -20.46
C ASP A 158 0.37 4.25 -21.81
N ALA A 159 0.11 5.18 -22.73
CA ALA A 159 0.65 5.19 -24.09
C ALA A 159 2.18 5.24 -24.13
N LEU A 160 2.82 5.78 -23.07
CA LEU A 160 4.26 5.71 -22.84
C LEU A 160 4.81 4.28 -23.05
N CYS A 161 4.08 3.29 -22.55
CA CYS A 161 4.49 1.89 -22.55
C CYS A 161 4.51 1.31 -23.98
N LEU A 162 3.67 1.82 -24.89
CA LEU A 162 3.60 1.34 -26.28
C LEU A 162 4.90 1.60 -27.05
N ARG A 163 5.67 2.63 -26.68
CA ARG A 163 6.98 2.92 -27.28
C ARG A 163 7.97 1.75 -27.23
N CYS A 164 7.75 0.82 -26.31
CA CYS A 164 8.57 -0.38 -26.18
C CYS A 164 7.75 -1.67 -26.22
N HIS A 165 6.44 -1.64 -25.95
CA HIS A 165 5.59 -2.82 -25.82
C HIS A 165 4.48 -2.91 -26.88
N GLY A 166 4.31 -1.88 -27.73
CA GLY A 166 3.32 -1.84 -28.79
C GLY A 166 3.72 -2.64 -30.04
N GLU A 167 3.02 -2.40 -31.14
CA GLU A 167 3.24 -3.08 -32.41
C GLU A 167 4.53 -2.59 -33.10
N ILE A 168 5.37 -3.52 -33.54
CA ILE A 168 6.64 -3.20 -34.23
C ILE A 168 6.31 -2.66 -35.62
N GLY A 169 6.94 -1.54 -36.00
CA GLY A 169 6.68 -0.84 -37.25
C GLY A 169 5.51 0.16 -37.16
N GLN A 170 4.73 0.14 -36.07
CA GLN A 170 3.69 1.14 -35.79
C GLN A 170 4.03 1.96 -34.54
N ASP A 171 3.99 1.33 -33.37
CA ASP A 171 4.29 1.97 -32.08
C ASP A 171 5.79 1.98 -31.76
N ILE A 172 6.50 0.93 -32.20
CA ILE A 172 7.94 0.74 -31.98
C ILE A 172 8.64 0.87 -33.33
N SER A 173 9.51 1.88 -33.47
CA SER A 173 10.32 2.02 -34.69
C SER A 173 11.28 0.84 -34.86
N SER A 174 11.70 0.55 -36.09
CA SER A 174 12.67 -0.52 -36.36
C SER A 174 14.01 -0.27 -35.67
N VAL A 175 14.43 0.99 -35.58
CA VAL A 175 15.64 1.43 -34.87
C VAL A 175 15.52 1.17 -33.36
N ASP A 176 14.40 1.56 -32.74
CA ASP A 176 14.17 1.34 -31.32
C ASP A 176 14.06 -0.16 -30.99
N TYR A 177 13.40 -0.94 -31.85
CA TYR A 177 13.29 -2.37 -31.65
C TYR A 177 14.64 -3.09 -31.78
N ALA A 178 15.53 -2.63 -32.67
CA ALA A 178 16.89 -3.15 -32.75
C ALA A 178 17.67 -2.93 -31.42
N LEU A 179 17.48 -1.78 -30.77
CA LEU A 179 18.05 -1.51 -29.44
C LEU A 179 17.47 -2.44 -28.37
N VAL A 180 16.13 -2.63 -28.37
CA VAL A 180 15.47 -3.58 -27.47
C VAL A 180 16.06 -4.97 -27.64
N LYS A 181 16.22 -5.45 -28.88
CA LYS A 181 16.74 -6.80 -29.18
C LYS A 181 18.22 -6.96 -28.82
N LYS A 182 19.01 -5.89 -28.91
CA LYS A 182 20.40 -5.91 -28.44
C LYS A 182 20.49 -6.16 -26.93
N GLN A 183 19.65 -5.50 -26.14
CA GLN A 183 19.62 -5.67 -24.68
C GLN A 183 18.86 -6.94 -24.24
N TYR A 184 17.80 -7.30 -24.97
CA TYR A 184 16.91 -8.42 -24.69
C TYR A 184 16.77 -9.32 -25.94
N PRO A 185 17.76 -10.19 -26.22
CA PRO A 185 17.75 -11.01 -27.43
C PRO A 185 16.54 -11.96 -27.54
N ARG A 186 15.96 -12.35 -26.39
CA ARG A 186 14.78 -13.22 -26.27
C ARG A 186 13.50 -12.45 -25.90
N ASP A 187 13.43 -11.16 -26.22
CA ASP A 187 12.23 -10.36 -25.98
C ASP A 187 10.99 -10.96 -26.65
N GLN A 188 9.90 -11.06 -25.89
CA GLN A 188 8.57 -11.49 -26.36
C GLN A 188 7.49 -10.43 -26.09
N ALA A 189 7.84 -9.31 -25.43
CA ALA A 189 6.90 -8.38 -24.85
C ALA A 189 6.49 -7.24 -25.80
N THR A 190 6.09 -7.57 -27.03
CA THR A 190 5.64 -6.60 -28.06
C THR A 190 4.23 -6.90 -28.55
N GLY A 191 3.63 -5.98 -29.30
CA GLY A 191 2.28 -6.11 -29.87
C GLY A 191 1.16 -5.98 -28.83
N TYR A 192 1.43 -5.36 -27.69
CA TYR A 192 0.39 -5.03 -26.70
C TYR A 192 -0.39 -3.79 -27.11
N ARG A 193 -1.64 -3.70 -26.63
CA ARG A 193 -2.51 -2.53 -26.79
C ARG A 193 -2.88 -1.96 -25.43
N LEU A 194 -3.38 -0.72 -25.42
CA LEU A 194 -3.91 -0.10 -24.21
C LEU A 194 -5.00 -0.97 -23.58
N GLY A 195 -4.99 -1.07 -22.24
CA GLY A 195 -5.91 -1.90 -21.46
C GLY A 195 -5.57 -3.40 -21.44
N GLN A 196 -4.55 -3.85 -22.16
CA GLN A 196 -4.15 -5.27 -22.12
C GLN A 196 -3.27 -5.57 -20.90
N ALA A 197 -3.51 -6.73 -20.29
CA ALA A 197 -2.65 -7.25 -19.23
C ALA A 197 -1.34 -7.82 -19.83
N MET A 198 -0.21 -7.29 -19.38
CA MET A 198 1.12 -7.73 -19.79
C MET A 198 1.67 -8.87 -18.92
N GLY A 199 1.07 -9.11 -17.76
CA GLY A 199 1.56 -10.02 -16.75
C GLY A 199 1.01 -9.66 -15.38
N VAL A 200 1.70 -10.08 -14.33
CA VAL A 200 1.34 -9.82 -12.93
C VAL A 200 2.55 -9.37 -12.13
N TRP A 201 2.31 -8.56 -11.11
CA TRP A 201 3.16 -8.51 -9.94
C TRP A 201 2.86 -9.72 -9.07
N HIS A 202 3.90 -10.41 -8.60
CA HIS A 202 3.82 -11.48 -7.62
C HIS A 202 4.75 -11.15 -6.45
N LEU A 203 4.20 -11.17 -5.24
CA LEU A 203 4.88 -10.80 -4.01
C LEU A 203 4.81 -11.95 -3.00
N THR A 204 5.91 -12.14 -2.27
CA THR A 204 5.94 -12.83 -0.98
C THR A 204 6.16 -11.80 0.13
N LEU A 205 5.49 -11.97 1.27
CA LEU A 205 5.63 -11.09 2.43
C LEU A 205 5.75 -11.93 3.70
N GLN A 206 6.66 -11.55 4.59
CA GLN A 206 6.79 -12.18 5.91
C GLN A 206 5.68 -11.71 6.85
N ARG A 207 5.26 -12.60 7.74
CA ARG A 207 4.19 -12.35 8.72
C ARG A 207 4.50 -11.15 9.61
N THR A 208 5.76 -10.98 10.00
CA THR A 208 6.29 -9.82 10.75
C THR A 208 6.01 -8.51 10.03
N GLY A 209 6.46 -8.36 8.78
CA GLY A 209 6.19 -7.16 7.98
C GLY A 209 4.69 -6.92 7.74
N VAL A 210 3.91 -7.96 7.49
CA VAL A 210 2.45 -7.86 7.33
C VAL A 210 1.76 -7.41 8.64
N ALA A 211 2.17 -7.98 9.77
CA ALA A 211 1.60 -7.65 11.08
C ALA A 211 1.98 -6.22 11.49
N GLU A 212 3.22 -5.82 11.32
CA GLU A 212 3.68 -4.44 11.56
C GLU A 212 2.93 -3.45 10.66
N PHE A 213 2.78 -3.75 9.38
CA PHE A 213 2.00 -2.90 8.49
C PHE A 213 0.53 -2.78 8.93
N TYR A 214 -0.07 -3.85 9.43
CA TYR A 214 -1.42 -3.82 9.98
C TYR A 214 -1.51 -2.92 11.23
N THR A 215 -0.59 -3.04 12.18
CA THR A 215 -0.60 -2.22 13.39
C THR A 215 -0.39 -0.75 13.05
N MET A 216 0.53 -0.44 12.13
CA MET A 216 0.74 0.93 11.64
C MET A 216 -0.50 1.52 10.98
N LYS A 217 -1.23 0.74 10.17
CA LYS A 217 -2.46 1.21 9.50
C LYS A 217 -3.62 1.45 10.47
N ASN A 218 -3.69 0.70 11.55
CA ASN A 218 -4.77 0.80 12.55
C ASN A 218 -4.39 1.59 13.80
N ARG A 219 -3.16 2.13 13.85
CA ARG A 219 -2.69 2.98 14.94
C ARG A 219 -3.49 4.28 14.97
N LYS A 220 -3.97 4.66 16.16
CA LYS A 220 -4.60 5.96 16.34
C LYS A 220 -3.54 7.06 16.33
N VAL A 221 -3.60 7.95 15.34
CA VAL A 221 -2.71 9.12 15.27
C VAL A 221 -3.41 10.32 15.89
N MET A 222 -2.91 10.79 17.04
CA MET A 222 -3.44 11.97 17.72
C MET A 222 -3.04 13.23 16.93
N LYS A 223 -4.02 13.96 16.39
CA LYS A 223 -3.73 15.20 15.66
C LYS A 223 -3.24 16.29 16.62
N PRO A 224 -2.19 17.07 16.27
CA PRO A 224 -1.82 18.23 17.06
C PRO A 224 -2.99 19.22 17.09
N ARG A 225 -3.40 19.65 18.30
CA ARG A 225 -4.40 20.72 18.43
C ARG A 225 -3.76 22.02 17.95
N LYS A 226 -4.46 22.75 17.07
CA LYS A 226 -4.11 24.13 16.73
C LYS A 226 -4.06 24.93 18.02
N LYS A 227 -3.01 25.72 18.23
CA LYS A 227 -2.98 26.63 19.39
C LYS A 227 -4.15 27.58 19.26
N LEU A 228 -4.99 27.59 20.29
CA LEU A 228 -5.91 28.70 20.51
C LEU A 228 -5.00 29.76 21.10
N PHE A 229 -4.82 30.87 20.38
CA PHE A 229 -3.87 31.96 20.65
C PHE A 229 -2.42 31.68 20.19
#